data_AF-A0A9Q5C8X8-F1
#
_entry.id   AF-A0A9Q5C8X8-F1
#
_cell.length_a   1.000
_cell.length_b   1.000
_cell.length_c   1.000
_cell.angle_alpha   90.00
_cell.angle_beta   90.00
_cell.angle_gamma   90.00
#
_symmetry.space_group_name_H-M   'P 1'
#
loop_
_entity.id
_entity.type
_entity.pdbx_description
1 polymer ?
#
loop_
_entity_poly.entity_id
_entity_poly.type
_entity_poly.pdbx_seq_one_letter_code
_entity_poly.pdbx_strand_id
1 'polypeptide(L)'
;MQFLSGLSSLAKETFVVSLAYTLAFCATFKFLMPVQNSFFPEFQSHASLLFLPHGVRVLSAWLLGWRSVIALTPGVILAFWGVAGAGMFTPSRLFALAIAVILPAAVFHAFRLAGWDLRPKEEARPCWGCIVLTGVVISVLTASLTNLAFGSTTHDYLAYLIGDFFGLFFLMAILMFAFRSLRKA
;
A
#
# COMPACT_ATOMS: atom_id res chain seq x y z
N MET A 1 21.04 -12.53 22.53
CA MET A 1 20.09 -13.36 21.74
C MET A 1 18.82 -12.61 21.33
N GLN A 2 18.19 -11.81 22.19
CA GLN A 2 16.93 -11.08 21.89
C GLN A 2 17.04 -10.02 20.76
N PHE A 3 18.22 -9.41 20.59
CA PHE A 3 18.50 -8.49 19.48
C PHE A 3 18.60 -9.21 18.12
N LEU A 4 19.25 -10.38 18.09
CA LEU A 4 19.42 -11.19 16.87
C LEU A 4 18.10 -11.82 16.43
N SER A 5 17.23 -12.22 17.36
CA SER A 5 15.88 -12.71 17.04
C SER A 5 14.99 -11.60 16.46
N GLY A 6 15.10 -10.37 16.98
CA GLY A 6 14.41 -9.20 16.43
C GLY A 6 14.87 -8.87 15.01
N LEU A 7 16.17 -8.92 14.74
CA LEU A 7 16.73 -8.68 13.40
C LEU A 7 16.27 -9.76 12.39
N SER A 8 16.28 -11.03 12.79
CA SER A 8 15.79 -12.14 11.97
C SER A 8 14.30 -11.99 11.62
N SER A 9 13.49 -11.52 12.58
CA SER A 9 12.07 -11.22 12.35
C SER A 9 11.88 -10.08 11.35
N LEU A 10 12.61 -8.96 11.50
CA LEU A 10 12.51 -7.83 10.58
C LEU A 10 12.96 -8.17 9.16
N ALA A 11 14.00 -9.01 9.01
CA ALA A 11 14.44 -9.47 7.70
C ALA A 11 13.35 -10.30 6.99
N LYS A 12 12.69 -11.22 7.71
CA LYS A 12 11.56 -12.01 7.17
C LYS A 12 10.39 -11.13 6.78
N GLU A 13 10.00 -10.19 7.64
CA GLU A 13 8.94 -9.23 7.35
C GLU A 13 9.26 -8.39 6.12
N THR A 14 10.50 -7.89 6.04
CA THR A 14 10.97 -7.11 4.88
C THR A 14 10.86 -7.91 3.60
N PHE A 15 11.33 -9.16 3.60
CA PHE A 15 11.22 -10.03 2.44
C PHE A 15 9.75 -10.24 2.02
N VAL A 16 8.89 -10.64 2.96
CA VAL A 16 7.48 -10.94 2.66
C VAL A 16 6.73 -9.71 2.19
N VAL A 17 6.86 -8.58 2.88
CA VAL A 17 6.15 -7.34 2.57
C VAL A 17 6.65 -6.74 1.26
N SER A 18 7.97 -6.68 1.05
CA SER A 18 8.52 -6.19 -0.21
C SER A 18 8.10 -7.06 -1.39
N LEU A 19 8.15 -8.39 -1.24
CA LEU A 19 7.69 -9.31 -2.28
C LEU A 19 6.20 -9.12 -2.58
N ALA A 20 5.35 -9.08 -1.55
CA ALA A 20 3.91 -8.86 -1.71
C ALA A 20 3.62 -7.53 -2.41
N TYR A 21 4.33 -6.46 -2.03
CA TYR A 21 4.19 -5.15 -2.66
C TYR A 21 4.61 -5.18 -4.13
N THR A 22 5.77 -5.75 -4.45
CA THR A 22 6.26 -5.87 -5.82
C THR A 22 5.33 -6.73 -6.69
N LEU A 23 4.79 -7.84 -6.16
CA LEU A 23 3.82 -8.67 -6.88
C LEU A 23 2.50 -7.93 -7.12
N ALA A 24 1.96 -7.24 -6.11
CA ALA A 24 0.75 -6.43 -6.26
C ALA A 24 0.95 -5.31 -7.28
N PHE A 25 2.14 -4.70 -7.30
CA PHE A 25 2.51 -3.66 -8.24
C PHE A 25 2.60 -4.21 -9.67
N CYS A 26 3.31 -5.32 -9.87
CA CYS A 26 3.39 -6.02 -11.15
C CYS A 26 2.00 -6.46 -11.63
N ALA A 27 1.17 -7.03 -10.76
CA ALA A 27 -0.21 -7.40 -11.08
C ALA A 27 -1.01 -6.19 -11.60
N THR A 28 -0.86 -5.06 -10.92
CA THR A 28 -1.56 -3.82 -11.28
C THR A 28 -1.12 -3.27 -12.64
N PHE A 29 0.18 -3.05 -12.83
CA PHE A 29 0.65 -2.39 -14.06
C PHE A 29 0.75 -3.31 -15.27
N LYS A 30 1.03 -4.60 -15.08
CA LYS A 30 1.18 -5.55 -16.20
C LYS A 30 -0.11 -6.24 -16.60
N PHE A 31 -1.13 -6.29 -15.74
CA PHE A 31 -2.37 -6.99 -16.03
C PHE A 31 -3.61 -6.10 -15.84
N LEU A 32 -3.79 -5.51 -14.66
CA LEU A 32 -5.01 -4.74 -14.38
C LEU A 32 -5.12 -3.48 -15.22
N MET A 33 -4.03 -2.74 -15.40
CA MET A 33 -4.01 -1.55 -16.25
C MET A 33 -4.25 -1.84 -17.74
N PRO A 34 -3.58 -2.82 -18.37
CA PRO A 34 -3.91 -3.20 -19.75
C PRO A 34 -5.37 -3.58 -19.94
N VAL A 35 -5.97 -4.31 -18.99
CA VAL A 35 -7.40 -4.64 -19.00
C VAL A 35 -8.25 -3.38 -18.81
N GLN A 36 -7.93 -2.52 -17.84
CA GLN A 36 -8.63 -1.25 -17.66
C GLN A 36 -8.63 -0.42 -18.94
N ASN A 37 -7.48 -0.29 -19.61
CA ASN A 37 -7.33 0.55 -20.79
C ASN A 37 -8.05 -0.03 -22.01
N SER A 38 -8.31 -1.36 -22.06
CA SER A 38 -9.13 -1.92 -23.14
C SER A 38 -10.62 -1.65 -22.96
N PHE A 39 -11.10 -1.55 -21.71
CA PHE A 39 -12.50 -1.20 -21.41
C PHE A 39 -12.74 0.31 -21.35
N PHE A 40 -11.73 1.09 -20.96
CA PHE A 40 -11.79 2.54 -20.80
C PHE A 40 -10.68 3.24 -21.61
N PRO A 41 -10.66 3.14 -22.94
CA PRO A 41 -9.57 3.68 -23.77
C PRO A 41 -9.48 5.22 -23.69
N GLU A 42 -10.59 5.90 -23.44
CA GLU A 42 -10.66 7.37 -23.27
C GLU A 42 -10.22 7.85 -21.89
N PHE A 43 -9.93 6.92 -20.95
CA PHE A 43 -9.45 7.27 -19.62
C PHE A 43 -7.97 7.64 -19.69
N GLN A 44 -7.70 8.91 -19.98
CA GLN A 44 -6.34 9.45 -20.10
C GLN A 44 -5.68 9.71 -18.74
N SER A 45 -5.56 8.67 -17.93
CA SER A 45 -4.84 8.70 -16.66
C SER A 45 -3.83 7.57 -16.59
N HIS A 46 -2.68 7.84 -15.98
CA HIS A 46 -1.69 6.83 -15.64
C HIS A 46 -2.02 6.10 -14.32
N ALA A 47 -3.13 6.47 -13.67
CA ALA A 47 -3.60 5.83 -12.46
C ALA A 47 -4.38 4.53 -12.78
N SER A 48 -4.20 3.53 -11.92
CA SER A 48 -5.03 2.33 -11.95
C SER A 48 -6.25 2.51 -11.04
N LEU A 49 -7.44 2.22 -11.54
CA LEU A 49 -8.71 2.17 -10.79
C LEU A 49 -8.80 0.95 -9.86
N LEU A 50 -7.80 0.05 -9.90
CA LEU A 50 -7.65 -1.06 -8.96
C LEU A 50 -6.18 -1.17 -8.54
N PHE A 51 -5.76 -0.29 -7.63
CA PHE A 51 -4.37 -0.18 -7.20
C PHE A 51 -4.08 -1.07 -5.98
N LEU A 52 -3.87 -2.37 -6.22
CA LEU A 52 -3.57 -3.36 -5.18
C LEU A 52 -2.41 -3.00 -4.22
N PRO A 53 -1.33 -2.29 -4.63
CA PRO A 53 -0.24 -1.95 -3.73
C PRO A 53 -0.67 -1.11 -2.53
N HIS A 54 -1.74 -0.32 -2.65
CA HIS A 54 -2.29 0.42 -1.51
C HIS A 54 -2.73 -0.49 -0.38
N GLY A 55 -3.42 -1.59 -0.71
CA GLY A 55 -3.83 -2.58 0.29
C GLY A 55 -2.63 -3.17 1.03
N VAL A 56 -1.52 -3.43 0.33
CA VAL A 56 -0.29 -3.95 0.95
C VAL A 56 0.29 -2.93 1.92
N ARG A 57 0.32 -1.64 1.54
CA ARG A 57 0.80 -0.55 2.41
C ARG A 57 -0.03 -0.45 3.70
N VAL A 58 -1.36 -0.42 3.57
CA VAL A 58 -2.30 -0.31 4.70
C VAL A 58 -2.19 -1.51 5.64
N LEU A 59 -2.25 -2.73 5.10
CA LEU A 59 -2.20 -3.95 5.91
C LEU A 59 -0.83 -4.13 6.58
N SER A 60 0.25 -3.79 5.89
CA SER A 60 1.61 -3.86 6.48
C SER A 60 1.77 -2.87 7.62
N ALA A 61 1.29 -1.63 7.46
CA ALA A 61 1.32 -0.64 8.53
C ALA A 61 0.43 -1.02 9.73
N TRP A 62 -0.74 -1.59 9.46
CA TRP A 62 -1.62 -2.12 10.49
C TRP A 62 -0.96 -3.24 11.31
N LEU A 63 -0.33 -4.20 10.64
CA LEU A 63 0.27 -5.38 11.27
C LEU A 63 1.61 -5.06 11.97
N LEU A 64 2.46 -4.24 11.35
CA LEU A 64 3.86 -4.07 11.75
C LEU A 64 4.15 -2.70 12.39
N GLY A 65 3.20 -1.76 12.34
CA GLY A 65 3.43 -0.37 12.78
C GLY A 65 4.62 0.26 12.05
N TRP A 66 5.51 0.92 12.78
CA TRP A 66 6.69 1.59 12.20
C TRP A 66 7.63 0.65 11.42
N ARG A 67 7.66 -0.64 11.74
CA ARG A 67 8.50 -1.63 11.05
C ARG A 67 8.08 -1.80 9.60
N SER A 68 6.82 -1.48 9.25
CA SER A 68 6.35 -1.51 7.87
C SER A 68 7.13 -0.56 6.96
N VAL A 69 7.66 0.54 7.50
CA VAL A 69 8.44 1.52 6.72
C VAL A 69 9.67 0.84 6.14
N ILE A 70 10.44 0.14 6.97
CA ILE A 70 11.60 -0.64 6.53
C ILE A 70 11.15 -1.78 5.61
N ALA A 71 10.10 -2.51 6.02
CA ALA A 71 9.66 -3.70 5.31
C ALA A 71 9.13 -3.42 3.89
N LEU A 72 8.50 -2.26 3.66
CA LEU A 72 8.00 -1.81 2.36
C LEU A 72 9.09 -1.23 1.46
N THR A 73 10.12 -0.61 2.04
CA THR A 73 11.09 0.24 1.30
C THR A 73 11.72 -0.47 0.09
N PRO A 74 12.27 -1.70 0.21
CA PRO A 74 12.86 -2.38 -0.96
C PRO A 74 11.83 -2.63 -2.07
N GLY A 75 10.63 -3.11 -1.72
CA GLY A 75 9.57 -3.35 -2.70
C GLY A 75 9.11 -2.08 -3.41
N VAL A 76 8.99 -0.97 -2.69
CA VAL A 76 8.63 0.34 -3.27
C VAL A 76 9.75 0.88 -4.16
N ILE A 77 11.02 0.76 -3.77
CA ILE A 77 12.17 1.13 -4.61
C ILE A 77 12.14 0.34 -5.92
N LEU A 78 11.96 -0.99 -5.86
CA LEU A 78 11.90 -1.84 -7.04
C LEU A 78 10.74 -1.46 -7.98
N ALA A 79 9.58 -1.12 -7.42
CA ALA A 79 8.44 -0.66 -8.20
C ALA A 79 8.70 0.67 -8.90
N PHE A 80 9.27 1.65 -8.19
CA PHE A 80 9.63 2.95 -8.76
C PHE A 80 10.71 2.82 -9.82
N TRP A 81 11.75 2.02 -9.56
CA TRP A 81 12.79 1.70 -10.54
C TRP A 81 12.20 1.01 -11.78
N GLY A 82 11.26 0.08 -11.60
CA GLY A 82 10.62 -0.64 -12.71
C GLY A 82 9.82 0.26 -13.67
N VAL A 83 9.27 1.38 -13.18
CA VAL A 83 8.53 2.34 -14.01
C VAL A 83 9.40 3.49 -14.52
N ALA A 84 10.31 3.98 -13.69
CA ALA A 84 11.04 5.22 -13.94
C ALA A 84 12.53 5.02 -14.30
N GLY A 85 13.09 3.83 -14.09
CA GLY A 85 14.53 3.60 -14.12
C GLY A 85 15.29 4.59 -13.22
N ALA A 86 16.39 5.14 -13.73
CA ALA A 86 17.17 6.19 -13.06
C ALA A 86 16.34 7.46 -12.77
N GLY A 87 15.25 7.69 -13.49
CA GLY A 87 14.33 8.81 -13.23
C GLY A 87 13.64 8.75 -11.86
N MET A 88 13.77 7.64 -11.10
CA MET A 88 13.24 7.54 -9.74
C MET A 88 13.89 8.52 -8.75
N PHE A 89 15.12 8.98 -9.03
CA PHE A 89 15.86 9.90 -8.15
C PHE A 89 15.45 11.37 -8.30
N THR A 90 14.44 11.67 -9.12
CA THR A 90 13.86 13.01 -9.16
C THR A 90 13.24 13.38 -7.80
N PRO A 91 13.35 14.64 -7.35
CA PRO A 91 12.84 15.04 -6.03
C PRO A 91 11.36 14.68 -5.80
N SER A 92 10.50 14.86 -6.81
CA SER A 92 9.08 14.52 -6.73
C SER A 92 8.83 13.02 -6.52
N ARG A 93 9.59 12.15 -7.18
CA ARG A 93 9.47 10.69 -7.03
C ARG A 93 10.08 10.19 -5.73
N LEU A 94 11.18 10.78 -5.26
CA LEU A 94 11.71 10.49 -3.93
C LEU A 94 10.71 10.88 -2.83
N PHE A 95 10.04 12.02 -2.99
CA PHE A 95 8.98 12.44 -2.07
C PHE A 95 7.78 11.49 -2.11
N ALA A 96 7.33 11.08 -3.30
CA ALA A 96 6.26 10.10 -3.45
C ALA A 96 6.62 8.72 -2.86
N LEU A 97 7.86 8.28 -3.00
CA LEU A 97 8.38 7.08 -2.36
C LEU A 97 8.34 7.19 -0.84
N ALA A 98 8.79 8.32 -0.29
CA ALA A 98 8.73 8.58 1.15
C ALA A 98 7.29 8.57 1.68
N ILE A 99 6.35 9.21 0.97
CA ILE A 99 4.92 9.15 1.30
C ILE A 99 4.44 7.69 1.31
N ALA A 100 4.75 6.93 0.27
CA ALA A 100 4.28 5.55 0.12
C ALA A 100 4.69 4.63 1.27
N VAL A 101 5.88 4.83 1.86
CA VAL A 101 6.39 3.97 2.95
C VAL A 101 6.10 4.53 4.34
N ILE A 102 6.13 5.85 4.54
CA ILE A 102 6.02 6.48 5.87
C ILE A 102 4.56 6.75 6.24
N LEU A 103 3.78 7.32 5.33
CA LEU A 103 2.45 7.85 5.63
C LEU A 103 1.49 6.80 6.24
N PRO A 104 1.41 5.55 5.73
CA PRO A 104 0.52 4.54 6.32
C PRO A 104 0.82 4.31 7.80
N ALA A 105 2.09 4.11 8.16
CA ALA A 105 2.51 3.90 9.55
C ALA A 105 2.26 5.14 10.42
N ALA A 106 2.49 6.34 9.86
CA ALA A 106 2.24 7.60 10.55
C ALA A 106 0.75 7.79 10.88
N VAL A 107 -0.16 7.45 9.97
CA VAL A 107 -1.62 7.55 10.20
C VAL A 107 -2.07 6.59 11.30
N PHE A 108 -1.65 5.32 11.25
CA PHE A 108 -1.96 4.36 12.33
C PHE A 108 -1.39 4.81 13.68
N HIS A 109 -0.19 5.40 13.68
CA HIS A 109 0.40 5.97 14.88
C HIS A 109 -0.41 7.17 15.40
N ALA A 110 -0.84 8.08 14.53
CA ALA A 110 -1.65 9.23 14.89
C ALA A 110 -3.01 8.82 15.47
N PHE A 111 -3.69 7.84 14.87
CA PHE A 111 -4.94 7.30 15.41
C PHE A 111 -4.75 6.70 16.81
N ARG A 112 -3.64 6.01 17.04
CA ARG A 112 -3.29 5.51 18.38
C ARG A 112 -3.12 6.66 19.38
N LEU A 113 -2.42 7.74 19.01
CA LEU A 113 -2.26 8.92 19.87
C LEU A 113 -3.60 9.60 20.17
N ALA A 114 -4.55 9.54 19.24
CA ALA A 114 -5.93 10.04 19.41
C ALA A 114 -6.85 9.07 20.19
N GLY A 115 -6.33 7.94 20.70
CA GLY A 115 -7.10 6.95 21.48
C GLY A 115 -7.77 5.85 20.65
N TRP A 116 -7.59 5.83 19.33
CA TRP A 116 -8.08 4.77 18.43
C TRP A 116 -6.96 3.75 18.14
N ASP A 117 -6.64 2.91 19.12
CA ASP A 117 -5.63 1.86 18.96
C ASP A 117 -6.17 0.66 18.16
N LEU A 118 -5.88 0.66 16.86
CA LEU A 118 -6.33 -0.36 15.90
C LEU A 118 -5.37 -1.55 15.76
N ARG A 119 -4.29 -1.63 16.57
CA ARG A 119 -3.32 -2.73 16.45
C ARG A 119 -3.99 -4.10 16.65
N PRO A 120 -3.49 -5.15 15.97
CA PRO A 120 -3.94 -6.52 16.24
C PRO A 120 -3.75 -6.87 17.72
N LYS A 121 -4.77 -7.47 18.33
CA LYS A 121 -4.74 -7.99 19.71
C LYS A 121 -5.05 -9.48 19.67
N GLU A 122 -4.32 -10.29 20.44
CA GLU A 122 -4.42 -11.76 20.38
C GLU A 122 -5.82 -12.28 20.68
N GLU A 123 -6.54 -11.62 21.60
CA GLU A 123 -7.86 -12.05 22.07
C GLU A 123 -9.04 -11.36 21.37
N ALA A 124 -8.78 -10.40 20.47
CA ALA A 124 -9.84 -9.61 19.84
C ALA A 124 -9.87 -9.77 18.32
N ARG A 125 -11.09 -9.86 17.77
CA ARG A 125 -11.27 -9.86 16.31
C ARG A 125 -10.88 -8.50 15.73
N PRO A 126 -10.10 -8.46 14.63
CA PRO A 126 -9.82 -7.22 13.93
C PRO A 126 -11.09 -6.49 13.49
N CYS A 127 -11.15 -5.18 13.71
CA CYS A 127 -12.17 -4.32 13.11
C CYS A 127 -11.83 -4.07 11.64
N TRP A 128 -12.26 -4.96 10.74
CA TRP A 128 -11.98 -4.83 9.31
C TRP A 128 -12.52 -3.53 8.71
N GLY A 129 -13.71 -3.08 9.13
CA GLY A 129 -14.26 -1.79 8.72
C GLY A 129 -13.38 -0.60 9.12
N CYS A 130 -12.79 -0.64 10.31
CA CYS A 130 -11.87 0.39 10.77
C CYS A 130 -10.57 0.43 9.95
N ILE A 131 -10.09 -0.74 9.49
CA ILE A 131 -8.91 -0.84 8.62
C ILE A 131 -9.23 -0.25 7.24
N VAL A 132 -10.40 -0.56 6.66
CA VAL A 132 -10.84 0.04 5.40
C VAL A 132 -10.98 1.56 5.52
N LEU A 133 -11.61 2.05 6.59
CA LEU A 133 -11.73 3.49 6.84
C LEU A 133 -10.36 4.17 6.98
N THR A 134 -9.44 3.57 7.73
CA THR A 134 -8.06 4.06 7.82
C THR A 134 -7.38 4.09 6.45
N GLY A 135 -7.61 3.07 5.63
CA GLY A 135 -7.11 3.01 4.26
C GLY A 135 -7.65 4.12 3.36
N VAL A 136 -8.92 4.52 3.53
CA VAL A 136 -9.50 5.68 2.83
C VAL A 136 -8.81 6.98 3.28
N VAL A 137 -8.60 7.16 4.59
CA VAL A 137 -7.87 8.33 5.11
C VAL A 137 -6.44 8.39 4.56
N ILE A 138 -5.72 7.27 4.57
CA ILE A 138 -4.36 7.18 3.99
C ILE A 138 -4.40 7.52 2.49
N SER A 139 -5.42 7.07 1.75
CA SER A 139 -5.55 7.37 0.32
C SER A 139 -5.75 8.86 0.08
N VAL A 140 -6.69 9.51 0.78
CA VAL A 140 -6.92 10.96 0.66
C VAL A 140 -5.65 11.75 0.96
N LEU A 141 -4.94 11.41 2.03
CA LEU A 141 -3.67 12.04 2.38
C LEU A 141 -2.57 11.75 1.33
N THR A 142 -2.49 10.53 0.81
CA THR A 142 -1.52 10.15 -0.23
C THR A 142 -1.77 10.94 -1.50
N ALA A 143 -3.01 10.96 -1.99
CA ALA A 143 -3.40 11.70 -3.18
C ALA A 143 -3.12 13.20 -3.02
N SER A 144 -3.38 13.77 -1.84
CA SER A 144 -3.15 15.19 -1.56
C SER A 144 -1.66 15.53 -1.53
N LEU A 145 -0.85 14.73 -0.83
CA LEU A 145 0.60 14.97 -0.73
C LEU A 145 1.34 14.68 -2.05
N THR A 146 0.91 13.67 -2.81
CA THR A 146 1.48 13.39 -4.13
C THR A 146 1.06 14.40 -5.18
N ASN A 147 -0.16 14.95 -5.09
CA ASN A 147 -0.59 16.06 -5.95
C ASN A 147 0.29 17.29 -5.73
N LEU A 148 0.64 17.64 -4.48
CA LEU A 148 1.59 18.72 -4.19
C LEU A 148 2.98 18.46 -4.81
N ALA A 149 3.37 17.20 -4.98
CA ALA A 149 4.66 16.81 -5.52
C ALA A 149 4.70 16.77 -7.06
N PHE A 150 3.60 16.38 -7.70
CA PHE A 150 3.52 16.16 -9.15
C PHE A 150 2.70 17.20 -9.89
N GLY A 151 1.94 18.05 -9.20
CA GLY A 151 0.97 18.97 -9.83
C GLY A 151 -0.13 18.23 -10.59
N SER A 152 -0.61 17.09 -10.07
CA SER A 152 -1.54 16.22 -10.79
C SER A 152 -2.88 16.89 -11.09
N THR A 153 -3.55 16.45 -12.14
CA THR A 153 -4.90 16.94 -12.48
C THR A 153 -5.93 16.46 -11.45
N THR A 154 -7.07 17.15 -11.35
CA THR A 154 -8.21 16.69 -10.52
C THR A 154 -8.70 15.30 -10.94
N HIS A 155 -8.57 14.96 -12.23
CA HIS A 155 -8.95 13.66 -12.76
C HIS A 155 -8.05 12.54 -12.20
N ASP A 156 -6.73 12.72 -12.22
CA ASP A 156 -5.78 11.75 -11.66
C ASP A 156 -5.95 11.61 -10.15
N TYR A 157 -6.25 12.71 -9.45
CA TYR A 157 -6.52 12.69 -8.01
C TYR A 157 -7.68 11.75 -7.66
N LEU A 158 -8.81 11.87 -8.38
CA LEU A 158 -9.98 11.01 -8.18
C LEU A 158 -9.68 9.56 -8.57
N ALA A 159 -8.92 9.37 -9.64
CA ALA A 159 -8.49 8.05 -10.08
C ALA A 159 -7.65 7.33 -9.02
N TYR A 160 -6.72 8.03 -8.36
CA TYR A 160 -5.95 7.48 -7.25
C TYR A 160 -6.84 7.08 -6.06
N LEU A 161 -7.81 7.94 -5.69
CA LEU A 161 -8.71 7.63 -4.57
C LEU A 161 -9.56 6.38 -4.84
N ILE A 162 -10.13 6.29 -6.04
CA ILE A 162 -10.90 5.12 -6.49
C ILE A 162 -10.01 3.88 -6.53
N GLY A 163 -8.83 4.04 -7.13
CA GLY A 163 -7.80 3.01 -7.24
C GLY A 163 -7.41 2.41 -5.92
N ASP A 164 -7.11 3.25 -4.94
CA ASP A 164 -6.72 2.86 -3.60
C ASP A 164 -7.85 2.17 -2.85
N PHE A 165 -9.07 2.72 -2.91
CA PHE A 165 -10.23 2.11 -2.24
C PHE A 165 -10.48 0.69 -2.74
N PHE A 166 -10.60 0.51 -4.07
CA PHE A 166 -10.79 -0.82 -4.65
C PHE A 166 -9.56 -1.70 -4.44
N GLY A 167 -8.36 -1.14 -4.55
CA GLY A 167 -7.11 -1.85 -4.30
C GLY A 167 -7.06 -2.49 -2.93
N LEU A 168 -7.41 -1.74 -1.88
CA LEU A 168 -7.50 -2.25 -0.52
C LEU A 168 -8.62 -3.30 -0.39
N PHE A 169 -9.83 -2.97 -0.84
CA PHE A 169 -10.99 -3.84 -0.70
C PHE A 169 -10.77 -5.21 -1.36
N PHE A 170 -10.35 -5.22 -2.62
CA PHE A 170 -10.13 -6.46 -3.37
C PHE A 170 -8.90 -7.22 -2.90
N LEU A 171 -7.81 -6.54 -2.49
CA LEU A 171 -6.67 -7.24 -1.89
C LEU A 171 -7.10 -8.00 -0.63
N MET A 172 -7.87 -7.35 0.25
CA MET A 172 -8.40 -8.02 1.44
C MET A 172 -9.29 -9.21 1.07
N ALA A 173 -10.17 -9.07 0.08
CA ALA A 173 -11.00 -10.17 -0.42
C ALA A 173 -10.15 -11.35 -0.92
N ILE A 174 -9.15 -11.08 -1.76
CA ILE A 174 -8.21 -12.08 -2.30
C ILE A 174 -7.51 -12.82 -1.14
N LEU A 175 -6.99 -12.09 -0.16
CA LEU A 175 -6.33 -12.69 1.00
C LEU A 175 -7.28 -13.54 1.85
N MET A 176 -8.51 -13.08 2.07
CA MET A 176 -9.53 -13.85 2.79
C MET A 176 -9.84 -15.18 2.08
N PHE A 177 -10.03 -15.15 0.76
CA PHE A 177 -10.26 -16.38 -0.01
C PHE A 177 -9.04 -17.29 -0.01
N ALA A 178 -7.83 -16.74 -0.19
CA ALA A 178 -6.59 -17.50 -0.15
C ALA A 178 -6.40 -18.22 1.20
N PHE A 179 -6.53 -17.52 2.33
CA PHE A 179 -6.41 -18.12 3.65
C PHE A 179 -7.54 -19.11 3.97
N ARG A 180 -8.76 -18.86 3.48
CA ARG A 180 -9.86 -19.81 3.62
C ARG A 180 -9.60 -21.09 2.85
N SER A 181 -9.01 -21.02 1.66
CA SER A 181 -8.63 -22.20 0.88
C SER A 181 -7.47 -22.95 1.52
N LEU A 182 -6.44 -22.24 2.01
CA LEU A 182 -5.31 -22.86 2.71
C LEU A 182 -5.69 -23.55 4.02
N ARG A 183 -6.73 -23.09 4.72
CA ARG A 183 -7.25 -23.77 5.92
C ARG A 183 -8.01 -25.06 5.59
N LYS A 184 -8.51 -25.19 4.35
CA LYS A 184 -9.29 -26.35 3.91
C LYS A 184 -8.43 -27.44 3.26
N ALA A 185 -7.20 -27.11 2.85
CA ALA A 185 -6.20 -28.04 2.34
C ALA A 185 -5.42 -28.67 3.50
#